data_AF-A0A535XV54-F1
#
_entry.id   AF-A0A535XV54-F1
#
_cell.length_a   1.000
_cell.length_b   1.000
_cell.length_c   1.000
_cell.angle_alpha   90.00
_cell.angle_beta   90.00
_cell.angle_gamma   90.00
#
_symmetry.space_group_name_H-M   'P 1'
#
loop_
_entity.id
_entity.type
_entity.pdbx_description
1 polymer ?
#
loop_
_entity_poly.entity_id
_entity_poly.type
_entity_poly.pdbx_seq_one_letter_code
_entity_poly.pdbx_strand_id
1 'polypeptide(L)'
;YALLMKVLDQKGVMGVATIALRNKESLCALRPVDSTLVLETLHYPDEIRERELSLPDVLVNERELQVAGTLVDALKERFDPSKYHDHYREALLELIESKTQGREVVVPEGETAAPVTDLMEALRASIEQAQKRK
;
A
#
# COMPACT_ATOMS: atom_id res chain seq x y z
N TYR A 1 2.17 29.36 15.94
CA TYR A 1 1.81 28.05 15.36
C TYR A 1 0.55 27.46 15.99
N ALA A 2 0.49 27.28 17.31
CA ALA A 2 -0.70 26.75 18.01
C ALA A 2 -2.01 27.52 17.71
N LEU A 3 -1.95 28.84 17.54
CA LEU A 3 -3.10 29.65 17.15
C LEU A 3 -3.67 29.24 15.77
N LEU A 4 -2.80 29.12 14.76
CA LEU A 4 -3.20 28.71 13.42
C LEU A 4 -3.81 27.30 13.44
N MET A 5 -3.17 26.35 14.13
CA MET A 5 -3.69 24.99 14.26
C MET A 5 -5.08 24.97 14.88
N LYS A 6 -5.28 25.68 16.00
CA LYS A 6 -6.59 25.78 16.67
C LYS A 6 -7.65 26.40 15.76
N VAL A 7 -7.28 27.41 14.98
CA VAL A 7 -8.23 28.07 14.07
C VAL A 7 -8.61 27.15 12.90
N LEU A 8 -7.64 26.45 12.30
CA LEU A 8 -7.90 25.50 11.20
C LEU A 8 -8.76 24.33 11.68
N ASP A 9 -8.46 23.79 12.86
CA ASP A 9 -9.19 22.68 13.49
C ASP A 9 -10.63 23.09 13.87
N GLN A 10 -10.79 24.24 14.55
CA GLN A 10 -12.12 24.75 14.92
C GLN A 10 -13.00 25.09 13.71
N LYS A 11 -12.40 25.54 12.61
CA LYS A 11 -13.14 25.89 11.39
C LYS A 11 -13.32 24.70 10.44
N GLY A 12 -12.68 23.56 10.70
CA GLY A 12 -12.70 22.41 9.79
C GLY A 12 -12.15 22.71 8.40
N VAL A 13 -11.17 23.63 8.31
CA VAL A 13 -10.57 24.07 7.04
C VAL A 13 -9.10 23.70 6.97
N MET A 14 -8.62 23.52 5.75
CA MET A 14 -7.20 23.27 5.45
C MET A 14 -6.58 24.49 4.77
N GLY A 15 -5.29 24.71 5.01
CA GLY A 15 -4.54 25.74 4.31
C GLY A 15 -4.04 25.20 2.97
N VAL A 16 -4.25 25.92 1.87
CA VAL A 16 -3.61 25.62 0.59
C VAL A 16 -2.39 26.53 0.45
N ALA A 17 -1.25 25.96 0.11
CA ALA A 17 0.00 26.70 -0.06
C ALA A 17 0.83 26.12 -1.19
N THR A 18 1.78 26.91 -1.69
CA THR A 18 2.84 26.44 -2.59
C THR A 18 4.14 26.40 -1.81
N ILE A 19 4.87 25.31 -1.97
CA ILE A 19 6.11 25.03 -1.24
C ILE A 19 7.19 24.71 -2.27
N ALA A 20 8.38 25.27 -2.09
CA ALA A 20 9.57 24.87 -2.83
C ALA A 20 10.27 23.72 -2.10
N LEU A 21 10.21 22.51 -2.66
CA LEU A 21 10.96 21.36 -2.19
C LEU A 21 12.19 21.18 -3.08
N ARG A 22 13.36 21.52 -2.53
CA ARG A 22 14.64 21.52 -3.26
C ARG A 22 14.59 22.47 -4.47
N ASN A 23 14.34 21.92 -5.66
CA ASN A 23 14.35 22.64 -6.93
C ASN A 23 12.99 22.61 -7.64
N LYS A 24 11.93 22.05 -7.02
CA LYS A 24 10.58 21.99 -7.61
C LYS A 24 9.57 22.65 -6.67
N GLU A 25 8.73 23.52 -7.21
CA GLU A 25 7.55 24.02 -6.50
C GLU A 25 6.45 22.96 -6.54
N SER A 26 5.74 22.80 -5.44
CA SER A 26 4.63 21.85 -5.35
C SER A 26 3.46 22.49 -4.60
N LEU A 27 2.25 22.20 -5.09
CA LEU A 27 1.03 22.57 -4.39
C LEU A 27 0.90 21.68 -3.16
N CYS A 28 0.49 22.23 -2.02
CA CYS A 28 0.28 21.44 -0.81
C CYS A 28 -0.97 21.85 -0.04
N ALA A 29 -1.53 20.89 0.68
CA ALA A 29 -2.51 21.11 1.73
C ALA A 29 -1.85 21.01 3.10
N LEU A 30 -2.19 21.92 4.00
CA LEU A 30 -1.71 22.00 5.36
C LEU A 30 -2.89 21.76 6.31
N ARG A 31 -2.83 20.68 7.09
CA ARG A 31 -3.92 20.28 7.99
C ARG A 31 -3.43 19.98 9.41
N PRO A 32 -4.15 20.41 10.45
CA PRO A 32 -3.84 20.05 11.83
C PRO A 32 -4.27 18.60 12.09
N VAL A 33 -3.37 17.80 12.67
CA VAL A 33 -3.59 16.41 13.08
C VAL A 33 -2.85 16.18 14.39
N ASP A 34 -3.53 15.69 15.43
CA ASP A 34 -2.93 15.32 16.71
C ASP A 34 -1.96 16.38 17.28
N SER A 35 -2.40 17.64 17.28
CA SER A 35 -1.61 18.81 17.74
C SER A 35 -0.34 19.14 16.93
N THR A 36 -0.23 18.63 15.70
CA THR A 36 0.86 18.88 14.74
C THR A 36 0.27 19.38 13.40
N LEU A 37 0.98 20.16 12.58
CA LEU A 37 0.61 20.31 11.16
C LEU A 37 1.23 19.20 10.34
N VAL A 38 0.38 18.57 9.54
CA VAL A 38 0.75 17.68 8.45
C VAL A 38 0.66 18.48 7.15
N LEU A 39 1.70 18.36 6.34
CA LEU A 39 1.76 18.90 4.99
C LEU A 39 1.61 17.73 4.00
N GLU A 40 0.64 17.82 3.12
CA GLU A 40 0.38 16.86 2.05
C GLU A 40 0.62 17.53 0.70
N THR A 41 1.52 16.96 -0.10
CA THR A 41 1.75 17.43 -1.47
C THR A 41 0.60 17.00 -2.36
N LEU A 42 0.04 17.93 -3.11
CA LEU A 42 -1.05 17.72 -4.05
C LEU A 42 -0.50 17.59 -5.47
N HIS A 43 -1.15 16.74 -6.27
CA HIS A 43 -0.91 16.67 -7.70
C HIS A 43 -1.55 17.86 -8.41
N TYR A 44 -0.84 18.43 -9.37
CA TYR A 44 -1.44 19.41 -10.27
C TYR A 44 -2.42 18.73 -11.24
N PRO A 45 -3.38 19.47 -11.83
CA PRO A 45 -4.34 18.89 -12.77
C PRO A 45 -3.71 18.12 -13.93
N ASP A 46 -2.55 18.56 -14.43
CA ASP A 46 -1.78 17.90 -15.48
C ASP A 46 -1.04 16.63 -15.03
N GLU A 47 -0.83 16.46 -13.71
CA GLU A 47 -0.25 15.26 -13.12
C GLU A 47 -1.33 14.18 -12.87
N ILE A 48 -2.62 14.53 -12.97
CA ILE A 48 -3.74 13.61 -12.81
C ILE A 48 -4.07 13.00 -14.18
N ARG A 49 -3.87 11.69 -14.32
CA ARG A 49 -4.31 10.96 -15.51
C ARG A 49 -5.83 10.87 -15.53
N GLU A 50 -6.44 11.27 -16.64
CA GLU A 50 -7.87 11.05 -16.88
C GLU A 50 -8.17 9.55 -16.87
N ARG A 51 -9.29 9.18 -16.24
CA ARG A 51 -9.69 7.79 -16.04
C ARG A 51 -10.37 7.26 -17.31
N GLU A 52 -9.59 7.00 -18.37
CA GLU A 52 -10.03 6.20 -19.52
C GLU A 52 -9.99 4.69 -19.18
N LEU A 53 -10.58 4.29 -18.06
CA LEU A 53 -10.74 2.87 -17.73
C LEU A 53 -12.19 2.50 -18.04
N SER A 54 -12.41 1.94 -19.23
CA SER A 54 -13.67 1.25 -19.57
C SER A 54 -13.72 -0.06 -18.77
N LEU A 55 -14.12 0.04 -17.50
CA LEU A 55 -14.38 -1.14 -16.71
C LEU A 55 -15.70 -1.76 -17.21
N PRO A 56 -15.73 -3.07 -17.47
CA PRO A 56 -16.99 -3.74 -17.77
C PRO A 56 -17.91 -3.63 -16.55
N ASP A 57 -19.17 -3.27 -16.78
CA ASP A 57 -20.19 -3.35 -15.75
C ASP A 57 -20.55 -4.83 -15.57
N VAL A 58 -20.04 -5.43 -14.49
CA VAL A 58 -20.22 -6.85 -14.20
C VAL A 58 -21.17 -6.98 -13.02
N LEU A 59 -22.30 -7.66 -13.25
CA LEU A 59 -23.21 -8.06 -12.18
C LEU A 59 -22.53 -9.14 -11.33
N VAL A 60 -22.20 -8.78 -10.10
CA VAL A 60 -21.61 -9.71 -9.12
C VAL A 60 -22.72 -10.60 -8.54
N ASN A 61 -22.51 -11.91 -8.55
CA ASN A 61 -23.43 -12.87 -7.94
C ASN A 61 -23.32 -12.82 -6.41
N GLU A 62 -24.45 -12.81 -5.69
CA GLU A 62 -24.50 -12.80 -4.22
C GLU A 62 -23.74 -13.97 -3.60
N ARG A 63 -23.75 -15.16 -4.24
CA ARG A 63 -23.01 -16.32 -3.75
C ARG A 63 -21.51 -16.12 -3.83
N GLU A 64 -21.01 -15.56 -4.93
CA GLU A 64 -19.59 -15.26 -5.11
C GLU A 64 -19.12 -14.21 -4.10
N LEU A 65 -19.97 -13.19 -3.87
CA LEU A 65 -19.71 -12.15 -2.87
C LEU A 65 -19.59 -12.71 -1.45
N GLN A 66 -20.48 -13.64 -1.07
CA GLN A 66 -20.44 -14.28 0.26
C GLN A 66 -19.16 -15.12 0.47
N VAL A 67 -18.76 -15.88 -0.56
CA VAL A 67 -17.55 -16.71 -0.46
C VAL A 67 -16.31 -15.82 -0.42
N ALA A 68 -16.23 -14.79 -1.27
CA ALA A 68 -15.14 -13.81 -1.23
C ALA A 68 -15.07 -13.08 0.12
N GLY A 69 -16.21 -12.69 0.68
CA GLY A 69 -16.29 -12.07 2.01
C GLY A 69 -15.74 -12.98 3.11
N THR A 70 -16.07 -14.28 3.07
CA THR A 70 -15.53 -15.26 4.03
C THR A 70 -14.01 -15.39 3.92
N LEU A 71 -13.45 -15.33 2.70
CA LEU A 71 -12.01 -15.34 2.50
C LEU A 71 -11.35 -14.08 3.07
N VAL A 72 -11.92 -12.90 2.81
CA VAL A 72 -11.43 -11.65 3.39
C VAL A 72 -11.46 -11.71 4.91
N ASP A 73 -12.53 -12.24 5.50
CA ASP A 73 -12.65 -12.41 6.94
C ASP A 73 -11.66 -13.42 7.54
N ALA A 74 -11.27 -14.43 6.77
CA ALA A 74 -10.24 -15.38 7.17
C ALA A 74 -8.83 -14.79 7.10
N LEU A 75 -8.57 -13.89 6.15
CA LEU A 75 -7.25 -13.29 5.89
C LEU A 75 -7.04 -11.92 6.54
N LYS A 76 -8.10 -11.25 7.01
CA LYS A 76 -7.97 -9.93 7.63
C LYS A 76 -7.19 -10.01 8.93
N GLU A 77 -6.25 -9.11 9.08
CA GLU A 77 -5.47 -8.93 10.31
C GLU A 77 -5.39 -7.45 10.68
N ARG A 78 -4.99 -7.16 11.92
CA ARG A 78 -4.60 -5.78 12.28
C ARG A 78 -3.29 -5.45 11.57
N PHE A 79 -3.27 -4.29 10.92
CA PHE A 79 -2.06 -3.78 10.28
C PHE A 79 -1.00 -3.48 11.34
N ASP A 80 0.13 -4.19 11.26
CA ASP A 80 1.32 -3.94 12.06
C ASP A 80 2.46 -3.56 11.10
N PRO A 81 2.84 -2.27 11.04
CA PRO A 81 3.92 -1.79 10.17
C PRO A 81 5.25 -2.50 10.43
N SER A 82 5.47 -2.99 11.65
CA SER A 82 6.73 -3.60 12.10
C SER A 82 7.01 -4.93 11.42
N LYS A 83 5.98 -5.59 10.86
CA LYS A 83 6.10 -6.85 10.12
C LYS A 83 6.65 -6.68 8.70
N TYR A 84 6.73 -5.44 8.20
CA TYR A 84 7.18 -5.15 6.84
C TYR A 84 8.61 -4.63 6.89
N HIS A 85 9.51 -5.35 6.22
CA HIS A 85 10.90 -4.98 6.12
C HIS A 85 11.26 -4.58 4.70
N ASP A 86 12.28 -3.74 4.58
CA ASP A 86 12.85 -3.36 3.29
C ASP A 86 13.73 -4.51 2.80
N HIS A 87 13.10 -5.47 2.12
CA HIS A 87 13.77 -6.65 1.58
C HIS A 87 14.90 -6.30 0.61
N TYR A 88 14.81 -5.15 -0.08
CA TYR A 88 15.90 -4.68 -0.92
C TYR A 88 17.12 -4.30 -0.08
N ARG A 89 16.90 -3.55 1.00
CA ARG A 89 17.97 -3.19 1.94
C ARG A 89 18.60 -4.42 2.60
N GLU A 90 17.79 -5.39 3.00
CA GLU A 90 18.26 -6.65 3.58
C GLU A 90 19.11 -7.45 2.59
N ALA A 91 18.59 -7.70 1.39
CA ALA A 91 19.32 -8.41 0.34
C ALA A 91 20.62 -7.69 -0.06
N LEU A 92 20.63 -6.35 -0.05
CA LEU A 92 21.83 -5.57 -0.33
C LEU A 92 22.88 -5.73 0.78
N LEU A 93 22.47 -5.74 2.05
CA LEU A 93 23.38 -5.97 3.17
C LEU A 93 23.96 -7.39 3.13
N GLU A 94 23.14 -8.40 2.87
CA GLU A 94 23.60 -9.79 2.68
C GLU A 94 24.59 -9.92 1.51
N LEU A 95 24.34 -9.20 0.41
CA LEU A 95 25.24 -9.13 -0.74
C LEU A 95 26.59 -8.51 -0.36
N ILE A 96 26.57 -7.41 0.39
CA ILE A 96 27.77 -6.72 0.86
C ILE A 96 28.57 -7.64 1.79
N GLU A 97 27.92 -8.29 2.76
CA GLU A 97 28.56 -9.24 3.66
C GLU A 97 29.16 -10.44 2.91
N SER A 98 28.42 -11.01 1.97
CA SER A 98 28.87 -12.14 1.15
C SER A 98 30.09 -11.78 0.30
N LYS A 99 30.10 -10.58 -0.32
CA LYS A 99 31.27 -10.07 -1.06
C LYS A 99 32.46 -9.78 -0.17
N THR A 100 32.23 -9.24 1.03
CA THR A 100 33.30 -8.98 2.01
C THR A 100 33.92 -10.29 2.51
N GLN A 101 33.13 -11.36 2.60
CA GLN A 101 33.56 -12.72 2.97
C GLN A 101 34.09 -13.53 1.77
N GLY A 102 34.16 -12.95 0.56
CA GLY A 102 34.72 -13.58 -0.64
C GLY A 102 33.87 -14.70 -1.27
N ARG A 103 32.56 -14.77 -0.99
CA ARG A 103 31.65 -15.77 -1.57
C ARG A 103 31.02 -15.26 -2.87
N GLU A 104 30.90 -16.14 -3.87
CA GLU A 104 30.07 -15.88 -5.05
C GLU A 104 28.59 -15.89 -4.69
N VAL A 105 27.87 -14.86 -5.16
CA VAL A 105 26.47 -14.65 -4.84
C VAL A 105 25.63 -15.38 -5.88
N VAL A 106 24.90 -16.39 -5.45
CA VAL A 106 23.93 -17.10 -6.28
C VAL A 106 22.59 -16.37 -6.20
N VAL A 107 22.07 -15.92 -7.34
CA VAL A 107 20.73 -15.34 -7.42
C VAL A 107 19.71 -16.48 -7.32
N PRO A 108 18.76 -16.44 -6.38
CA PRO A 108 17.72 -17.46 -6.31
C PRO A 108 16.84 -17.40 -7.58
N GLU A 109 16.60 -18.56 -8.19
CA GLU A 109 15.64 -18.69 -9.29
C GLU A 109 14.22 -18.38 -8.75
N GLY A 110 13.50 -17.49 -9.44
CA GLY A 110 12.15 -17.11 -9.06
C GLY A 110 11.18 -18.27 -9.19
N GLU A 111 10.36 -18.51 -8.16
CA GLU A 111 9.28 -19.49 -8.21
C GLU A 111 8.28 -19.13 -9.31
N THR A 112 8.09 -20.05 -10.26
CA THR A 112 7.05 -19.95 -11.28
C THR A 112 5.69 -20.26 -10.66
N ALA A 113 4.80 -19.26 -10.66
CA ALA A 113 3.42 -19.46 -10.22
C ALA A 113 2.72 -20.53 -11.07
N ALA A 114 2.13 -21.53 -10.41
CA ALA A 114 1.39 -22.60 -11.08
C ALA A 114 0.14 -22.04 -11.79
N PRO A 115 -0.22 -22.57 -12.97
CA PRO A 115 -1.42 -22.15 -13.68
C PRO A 115 -2.68 -22.51 -12.88
N VAL A 116 -3.46 -21.49 -12.51
CA VAL A 116 -4.72 -21.65 -11.78
C VAL A 116 -5.85 -21.85 -12.80
N THR A 117 -6.18 -23.12 -13.08
CA THR A 117 -7.20 -23.48 -14.09
C THR A 117 -8.64 -23.47 -13.55
N ASP A 118 -8.83 -23.44 -12.23
CA ASP A 118 -10.15 -23.27 -11.60
C ASP A 118 -10.05 -22.37 -10.34
N LEU A 119 -10.55 -21.14 -10.48
CA LEU A 119 -10.52 -20.12 -9.43
C LEU A 119 -11.37 -20.51 -8.22
N MET A 120 -12.45 -21.27 -8.40
CA MET A 120 -13.33 -21.65 -7.28
C MET A 120 -12.71 -22.75 -6.43
N GLU A 121 -12.04 -23.71 -7.05
CA GLU A 121 -11.24 -24.71 -6.32
C GLU A 121 -10.06 -24.07 -5.62
N ALA A 122 -9.34 -23.15 -6.29
CA ALA A 122 -8.23 -22.42 -5.69
C ALA A 122 -8.67 -21.58 -4.48
N LEU A 123 -9.86 -20.99 -4.53
CA LEU A 123 -10.41 -20.20 -3.44
C LEU A 123 -10.80 -21.08 -2.24
N ARG A 124 -11.45 -22.23 -2.49
CA ARG A 124 -11.76 -23.22 -1.43
C ARG A 124 -10.49 -23.77 -0.78
N ALA A 125 -9.48 -24.11 -1.58
CA ALA A 125 -8.19 -24.56 -1.09
C ALA A 125 -7.49 -23.48 -0.24
N SER A 126 -7.58 -22.22 -0.63
CA SER A 126 -7.04 -21.10 0.15
C SER A 126 -7.75 -20.94 1.51
N ILE A 127 -9.07 -21.15 1.58
CA ILE A 127 -9.83 -21.13 2.83
C ILE A 127 -9.40 -22.29 3.75
N GLU A 128 -9.26 -23.51 3.21
CA GLU A 128 -8.79 -24.65 4.01
C GLU A 128 -7.37 -24.46 4.53
N GLN A 129 -6.48 -23.88 3.73
CA GLN A 129 -5.11 -23.56 4.15
C GLN A 129 -5.07 -22.45 5.22
N ALA A 130 -5.89 -21.41 5.07
CA ALA A 130 -6.00 -20.34 6.07
C ALA A 130 -6.55 -20.86 7.41
N GLN A 131 -7.48 -21.82 7.39
CA GLN A 131 -8.00 -22.46 8.61
C GLN A 131 -6.98 -23.37 9.30
N LYS A 132 -6.10 -24.06 8.55
CA LYS A 132 -5.02 -24.90 9.10
C LYS A 132 -3.85 -24.12 9.71
N ARG A 133 -3.73 -22.83 9.40
CA ARG A 133 -2.67 -21.94 9.90
C ARG A 133 -3.02 -21.23 11.22
N LYS A 134 -4.28 -21.31 11.66
CA LYS A 134 -4.70 -20.94 13.01
C LYS A 134 -4.35 -22.03 14.01
#